data_AF-A0A0N7KX14-F1
#
_entry.id   AF-A0A0N7KX14-F1
#
_cell.length_a   1.000
_cell.length_b   1.000
_cell.length_c   1.000
_cell.angle_alpha   90.00
_cell.angle_beta   90.00
_cell.angle_gamma   90.00
#
_symmetry.space_group_name_H-M   'P 1'
#
loop_
_entity.id
_entity.type
_entity.pdbx_description
1 polymer ?
#
loop_
_entity_poly.entity_id
_entity_poly.type
_entity_poly.pdbx_seq_one_letter_code
_entity_poly.pdbx_strand_id
1 'polypeptide(L)'
;MQIAMRPDATPLVIRDEAMEFQRALATVVIGQDAAIRMMTIAILARGHVLLEGDVGVGKTTLLRAVARALGGPYQRIEGTIDLMPGDMLYSAFVGEDGRPRMEPGPLLARGEDLAVFFFNEINRARPQVHSLLLRLMAERSTTAFQREFAFPHLQVFADRNKVERDETFELPAAARDRFFMEIPVEAPEDRELRRALAFDTRYHDADTLIGEIRPGILPYRDLNRRAETIQAHVRSSRAVEDYVVSLWDAVRHPARHGLAVPGVDMERLVDGGVSPRGVSALVRAARVNAFLEGRDALVPEDIRAVFPCVMGHRIFLAPMYEIRRDTIVPALIDALFGQVAAPA
;
A
#
# COMPACT_ATOMS: atom_id res chain seq x y z
N MET A 1 5.03 8.00 30.56
CA MET A 1 3.81 8.83 30.49
C MET A 1 2.69 7.94 29.98
N GLN A 2 1.81 7.46 30.86
CA GLN A 2 0.68 6.60 30.48
C GLN A 2 -0.27 7.41 29.61
N ILE A 3 -0.32 7.10 28.32
CA ILE A 3 -1.36 7.60 27.43
C ILE A 3 -2.63 6.88 27.87
N ALA A 4 -3.54 7.59 28.53
CA ALA A 4 -4.86 7.09 28.86
C ALA A 4 -5.49 6.51 27.60
N MET A 5 -5.82 5.21 27.62
CA MET A 5 -6.55 4.56 26.56
C MET A 5 -7.84 5.33 26.35
N ARG A 6 -7.98 6.00 25.19
CA ARG A 6 -9.24 6.63 24.80
C ARG A 6 -10.33 5.56 24.84
N PRO A 7 -11.54 5.86 25.39
CA PRO A 7 -12.68 4.96 25.32
C PRO A 7 -12.89 4.51 23.88
N ASP A 8 -13.41 3.29 23.68
CA ASP A 8 -13.56 2.70 22.35
C ASP A 8 -14.18 3.69 21.37
N ALA A 9 -13.38 4.08 20.38
CA ALA A 9 -13.83 5.03 19.37
C ALA A 9 -14.98 4.38 18.61
N THR A 10 -16.13 5.05 18.61
CA THR A 10 -17.28 4.58 17.84
C THR A 10 -16.94 4.57 16.35
N PRO A 11 -17.64 3.75 15.53
CA PRO A 11 -17.56 3.82 14.07
C PRO A 11 -17.57 5.25 13.52
N LEU A 12 -18.38 6.13 14.10
CA LEU A 12 -18.46 7.54 13.70
C LEU A 12 -17.13 8.29 13.95
N VAL A 13 -16.54 8.14 15.14
CA VAL A 13 -15.26 8.80 15.49
C VAL A 13 -14.13 8.33 14.58
N ILE A 14 -14.05 7.03 14.30
CA ILE A 14 -13.02 6.47 13.42
C ILE A 14 -13.15 7.06 12.00
N ARG A 15 -14.38 7.19 11.49
CA ARG A 15 -14.65 7.79 10.18
C ARG A 15 -14.26 9.27 10.14
N ASP A 16 -14.63 10.03 11.15
CA ASP A 16 -14.34 11.48 11.21
C ASP A 16 -12.82 11.74 11.27
N GLU A 17 -12.08 10.95 12.06
CA GLU A 17 -10.61 11.01 12.09
C GLU A 17 -9.99 10.56 10.76
N ALA A 18 -10.58 9.60 10.05
CA ALA A 18 -10.13 9.21 8.70
C ALA A 18 -10.38 10.31 7.65
N MET A 19 -11.50 11.04 7.74
CA MET A 19 -11.79 12.19 6.87
C MET A 19 -10.87 13.37 7.20
N GLU A 20 -10.57 13.62 8.46
CA GLU A 20 -9.56 14.60 8.87
C GLU A 20 -8.17 14.21 8.35
N PHE A 21 -7.81 12.93 8.43
CA PHE A 21 -6.56 12.40 7.89
C PHE A 21 -6.44 12.67 6.39
N GLN A 22 -7.47 12.35 5.60
CA GLN A 22 -7.48 12.61 4.16
C GLN A 22 -7.32 14.10 3.83
N ARG A 23 -8.07 14.97 4.53
CA ARG A 23 -7.97 16.42 4.35
C ARG A 23 -6.58 16.94 4.68
N ALA A 24 -5.96 16.47 5.76
CA ALA A 24 -4.60 16.86 6.13
C ALA A 24 -3.53 16.40 5.13
N LEU A 25 -3.72 15.26 4.46
CA LEU A 25 -2.82 14.84 3.39
C LEU A 25 -3.01 15.67 2.12
N ALA A 26 -4.26 16.01 1.78
CA ALA A 26 -4.59 16.80 0.60
C ALA A 26 -4.05 18.24 0.65
N THR A 27 -3.74 18.78 1.85
CA THR A 27 -3.06 20.08 1.96
C THR A 27 -1.58 20.05 1.60
N VAL A 28 -0.97 18.86 1.62
CA VAL A 28 0.48 18.68 1.36
C VAL A 28 0.72 18.16 -0.05
N VAL A 29 -0.11 17.23 -0.53
CA VAL A 29 0.04 16.61 -1.84
C VAL A 29 -1.23 16.85 -2.67
N ILE A 30 -1.16 17.82 -3.57
CA ILE A 30 -2.30 18.24 -4.40
C ILE A 30 -2.49 17.34 -5.62
N GLY A 31 -3.76 17.10 -5.99
CA GLY A 31 -4.13 16.27 -7.13
C GLY A 31 -3.96 14.77 -6.93
N GLN A 32 -3.82 14.31 -5.67
CA GLN A 32 -3.61 12.90 -5.32
C GLN A 32 -4.77 12.29 -4.52
N ASP A 33 -6.00 12.79 -4.72
CA ASP A 33 -7.18 12.36 -3.94
C ASP A 33 -7.42 10.84 -4.01
N ALA A 34 -7.25 10.24 -5.18
CA ALA A 34 -7.39 8.80 -5.38
C ALA A 34 -6.32 8.02 -4.60
N ALA A 35 -5.04 8.44 -4.68
CA ALA A 35 -3.94 7.81 -3.95
C ALA A 35 -4.12 7.97 -2.44
N ILE A 36 -4.53 9.14 -1.96
CA ILE A 36 -4.85 9.42 -0.54
C ILE A 36 -6.00 8.53 -0.06
N ARG A 37 -7.05 8.37 -0.87
CA ARG A 37 -8.18 7.49 -0.55
C ARG A 37 -7.74 6.04 -0.41
N MET A 38 -7.01 5.50 -1.40
CA MET A 38 -6.51 4.11 -1.36
C MET A 38 -5.51 3.89 -0.23
N MET A 39 -4.65 4.88 0.05
CA MET A 39 -3.72 4.86 1.17
C MET A 39 -4.47 4.77 2.51
N THR A 40 -5.52 5.57 2.69
CA THR A 40 -6.37 5.55 3.89
C THR A 40 -7.03 4.18 4.05
N ILE A 41 -7.55 3.62 2.95
CA ILE A 41 -8.17 2.28 2.94
C ILE A 41 -7.15 1.22 3.37
N ALA A 42 -5.95 1.22 2.79
CA ALA A 42 -4.90 0.26 3.13
C ALA A 42 -4.48 0.33 4.60
N ILE A 43 -4.30 1.55 5.13
CA ILE A 43 -3.92 1.79 6.53
C ILE A 43 -4.98 1.27 7.50
N LEU A 44 -6.25 1.63 7.28
CA LEU A 44 -7.37 1.17 8.11
C LEU A 44 -7.64 -0.33 7.95
N ALA A 45 -7.24 -0.92 6.82
CA ALA A 45 -7.24 -2.35 6.62
C ALA A 45 -5.99 -3.05 7.18
N ARG A 46 -5.01 -2.35 7.77
CA ARG A 46 -3.72 -2.90 8.24
C ARG A 46 -2.92 -3.60 7.13
N GLY A 47 -2.99 -3.07 5.92
CA GLY A 47 -2.39 -3.64 4.71
C GLY A 47 -1.13 -2.90 4.26
N HIS A 48 -0.08 -3.63 3.90
CA HIS A 48 1.16 -3.07 3.34
C HIS A 48 0.98 -2.57 1.91
N VAL A 49 1.63 -1.45 1.56
CA VAL A 49 1.38 -0.76 0.29
C VAL A 49 2.64 -0.68 -0.53
N LEU A 50 2.50 -0.96 -1.83
CA LEU A 50 3.49 -0.64 -2.85
C LEU A 50 2.99 0.57 -3.63
N LEU A 51 3.74 1.66 -3.65
CA LEU A 51 3.48 2.82 -4.49
C LEU A 51 4.19 2.64 -5.82
N GLU A 52 3.51 3.00 -6.90
CA GLU A 52 4.05 2.95 -8.24
C GLU A 52 3.82 4.27 -8.95
N GLY A 53 4.84 4.80 -9.61
CA GLY A 53 4.72 6.05 -10.34
C GLY A 53 6.07 6.54 -10.83
N ASP A 54 6.05 7.62 -11.61
CA ASP A 54 7.28 8.22 -12.13
C ASP A 54 8.11 8.93 -11.04
N VAL A 55 9.34 9.28 -11.39
CA VAL A 55 10.23 10.05 -10.52
C VAL A 55 9.61 11.43 -10.27
N GLY A 56 9.62 11.90 -9.02
CA GLY A 56 9.18 13.26 -8.69
C GLY A 56 7.66 13.48 -8.57
N VAL A 57 6.82 12.44 -8.68
CA VAL A 57 5.36 12.54 -8.52
C VAL A 57 4.87 12.72 -7.06
N GLY A 58 5.79 12.95 -6.11
CA GLY A 58 5.45 13.21 -4.70
C GLY A 58 5.23 11.97 -3.82
N LYS A 59 5.65 10.77 -4.24
CA LYS A 59 5.54 9.52 -3.46
C LYS A 59 6.15 9.65 -2.05
N THR A 60 7.38 10.14 -1.96
CA THR A 60 8.09 10.35 -0.70
C THR A 60 7.39 11.39 0.17
N THR A 61 6.90 12.48 -0.42
CA THR A 61 6.16 13.53 0.31
C THR A 61 4.87 12.98 0.91
N LEU A 62 4.09 12.21 0.13
CA LEU A 62 2.87 11.55 0.59
C LEU A 62 3.15 10.62 1.78
N LEU A 63 4.20 9.80 1.70
CA LEU A 63 4.53 8.85 2.77
C LEU A 63 5.03 9.53 4.05
N ARG A 64 5.78 10.62 3.93
CA ARG A 64 6.19 11.42 5.09
C ARG A 64 4.99 12.12 5.74
N ALA A 65 4.06 12.64 4.94
CA ALA A 65 2.80 13.20 5.42
C ALA A 65 1.95 12.15 6.15
N VAL A 66 1.83 10.94 5.58
CA VAL A 66 1.18 9.78 6.22
C VAL A 66 1.83 9.46 7.56
N ALA A 67 3.16 9.30 7.60
CA ALA A 67 3.89 8.98 8.83
C ALA A 67 3.65 10.03 9.93
N ARG A 68 3.67 11.31 9.56
CA ARG A 68 3.34 12.43 10.46
C ARG A 68 1.92 12.32 10.98
N ALA A 69 0.93 12.16 10.10
CA ALA A 69 -0.49 12.07 10.46
C ALA A 69 -0.81 10.82 11.31
N LEU A 70 -0.03 9.73 11.19
CA LEU A 70 -0.12 8.56 12.07
C LEU A 70 0.51 8.78 13.46
N GLY A 71 1.45 9.71 13.57
CA GLY A 71 2.07 10.14 14.84
C GLY A 71 3.02 9.13 15.48
N GLY A 72 3.48 8.12 14.74
CA GLY A 72 4.37 7.06 15.24
C GLY A 72 5.82 7.20 14.75
N PRO A 73 6.76 6.46 15.35
CA PRO A 73 8.14 6.39 14.86
C PRO A 73 8.19 5.89 13.42
N TYR A 74 9.01 6.57 12.63
CA TYR A 74 9.19 6.32 11.21
C TYR A 74 10.66 6.06 10.90
N GLN A 75 10.91 5.10 10.01
CA GLN A 75 12.22 4.80 9.46
C GLN A 75 12.16 4.57 7.96
N ARG A 76 13.25 4.91 7.28
CA ARG A 76 13.39 4.81 5.83
C ARG A 76 14.66 4.06 5.48
N ILE A 77 14.62 3.31 4.40
CA ILE A 77 15.81 2.76 3.74
C ILE A 77 15.72 3.00 2.24
N GLU A 78 16.87 3.29 1.63
CA GLU A 78 16.99 3.50 0.18
C GLU A 78 17.45 2.21 -0.49
N GLY A 79 16.77 1.81 -1.55
CA GLY A 79 17.14 0.65 -2.35
C GLY A 79 18.36 0.94 -3.20
N THR A 80 19.39 0.11 -3.04
CA THR A 80 20.60 0.16 -3.88
C THR A 80 21.07 -1.25 -4.20
N ILE A 81 21.90 -1.40 -5.25
CA ILE A 81 22.46 -2.69 -5.66
C ILE A 81 23.39 -3.31 -4.60
N ASP A 82 23.91 -2.49 -3.70
CA ASP A 82 24.83 -2.87 -2.62
C ASP A 82 24.11 -3.10 -1.30
N LEU A 83 22.82 -2.78 -1.22
CA LEU A 83 22.04 -2.98 -0.01
C LEU A 83 21.99 -4.47 0.34
N MET A 84 22.45 -4.79 1.56
CA MET A 84 22.44 -6.13 2.10
C MET A 84 21.29 -6.31 3.11
N PRO A 85 20.77 -7.54 3.29
CA PRO A 85 19.73 -7.79 4.30
C PRO A 85 20.14 -7.35 5.71
N GLY A 86 21.43 -7.46 6.05
CA GLY A 86 21.98 -7.04 7.35
C GLY A 86 21.82 -5.55 7.61
N ASP A 87 21.89 -4.70 6.59
CA ASP A 87 21.85 -3.24 6.72
C ASP A 87 20.51 -2.73 7.24
N MET A 88 19.43 -3.49 7.05
CA MET A 88 18.12 -3.20 7.63
C MET A 88 18.12 -3.38 9.15
N LEU A 89 18.96 -4.27 9.68
CA LEU A 89 19.00 -4.68 11.07
C LEU A 89 20.11 -3.99 11.86
N TYR A 90 21.29 -3.78 11.25
CA TYR A 90 22.44 -3.17 11.91
C TYR A 90 23.37 -2.48 10.91
N SER A 91 24.12 -1.49 11.38
CA SER A 91 25.25 -0.90 10.67
C SER A 91 26.53 -1.24 11.41
N ALA A 92 27.53 -1.75 10.70
CA ALA A 92 28.85 -2.05 11.24
C ALA A 92 29.88 -1.04 10.71
N PHE A 93 30.62 -0.40 11.60
CA PHE A 93 31.67 0.55 11.24
C PHE A 93 32.85 0.45 12.21
N VAL A 94 33.99 1.01 11.80
CA VAL A 94 35.17 1.13 12.68
C VAL A 94 35.10 2.48 13.37
N GLY A 95 35.05 2.49 14.69
CA GLY A 95 35.05 3.72 15.48
C GLY A 95 36.39 4.47 15.37
N GLU A 96 36.42 5.72 15.83
CA GLU A 96 37.65 6.54 15.89
C GLU A 96 38.77 5.87 16.70
N ASP A 97 38.42 4.95 17.60
CA ASP A 97 39.32 4.13 18.42
C ASP A 97 39.86 2.88 17.69
N GLY A 98 39.54 2.71 16.40
CA GLY A 98 39.91 1.55 15.59
C GLY A 98 39.14 0.27 15.94
N ARG A 99 38.12 0.34 16.81
CA ARG A 99 37.34 -0.83 17.24
C ARG A 99 36.08 -0.99 16.39
N PRO A 100 35.70 -2.23 16.01
CA PRO A 100 34.44 -2.46 15.34
C PRO A 100 33.28 -2.13 16.27
N ARG A 101 32.37 -1.28 15.80
CA ARG A 101 31.12 -0.93 16.47
C ARG A 101 29.95 -1.37 15.61
N MET A 102 28.87 -1.75 16.28
CA MET A 102 27.60 -2.11 15.65
C MET A 102 26.51 -1.22 16.22
N GLU A 103 25.79 -0.53 15.35
CA GLU A 103 24.63 0.28 15.71
C GLU A 103 23.34 -0.35 15.17
N PRO A 104 22.20 -0.17 15.87
CA PRO A 104 20.90 -0.60 15.36
C PRO A 104 20.61 0.01 13.99
N GLY A 105 20.28 -0.85 13.02
CA GLY A 105 19.89 -0.44 11.68
C GLY A 105 18.48 0.15 11.66
N PRO A 106 17.98 0.60 10.50
CA PRO A 106 16.70 1.30 10.39
C PRO A 106 15.52 0.56 11.01
N LEU A 107 15.47 -0.78 10.98
CA LEU A 107 14.38 -1.53 11.64
C LEU A 107 14.43 -1.48 13.16
N LEU A 108 15.63 -1.46 13.74
CA LEU A 108 15.84 -1.55 15.19
C LEU A 108 16.03 -0.18 15.84
N ALA A 109 16.33 0.86 15.06
CA ALA A 109 16.64 2.21 15.54
C ALA A 109 15.50 2.88 16.33
N ARG A 110 14.25 2.43 16.18
CA ARG A 110 13.09 2.90 16.96
C ARG A 110 12.55 1.85 17.95
N GLY A 111 13.26 0.73 18.10
CA GLY A 111 12.80 -0.42 18.87
C GLY A 111 11.47 -0.97 18.35
N GLU A 112 10.76 -1.65 19.23
CA GLU A 112 9.48 -2.33 18.95
C GLU A 112 8.31 -1.36 18.68
N ASP A 113 8.52 -0.06 18.92
CA ASP A 113 7.55 1.00 18.66
C ASP A 113 7.53 1.49 17.19
N LEU A 114 8.36 0.92 16.31
CA LEU A 114 8.40 1.29 14.89
C LEU A 114 7.01 1.14 14.24
N ALA A 115 6.41 2.27 13.88
CA ALA A 115 5.07 2.33 13.32
C ALA A 115 5.09 2.23 11.79
N VAL A 116 6.02 2.94 11.16
CA VAL A 116 6.10 3.05 9.71
C VAL A 116 7.51 2.75 9.22
N PHE A 117 7.61 1.83 8.26
CA PHE A 117 8.86 1.54 7.57
C PHE A 117 8.70 1.78 6.08
N PHE A 118 9.48 2.72 5.52
CA PHE A 118 9.44 3.03 4.10
C PHE A 118 10.69 2.49 3.39
N PHE A 119 10.47 1.65 2.39
CA PHE A 119 11.50 1.15 1.49
C PHE A 119 11.44 1.90 0.15
N ASN A 120 12.45 2.71 -0.14
CA ASN A 120 12.51 3.53 -1.36
C ASN A 120 13.13 2.70 -2.47
N GLU A 121 12.60 2.78 -3.68
CA GLU A 121 13.15 2.13 -4.88
C GLU A 121 13.41 0.65 -4.66
N ILE A 122 12.38 -0.07 -4.21
CA ILE A 122 12.49 -1.49 -3.85
C ILE A 122 13.04 -2.34 -4.99
N ASN A 123 12.77 -1.97 -6.24
CA ASN A 123 13.29 -2.63 -7.44
C ASN A 123 14.80 -2.46 -7.63
N ARG A 124 15.50 -1.57 -6.92
CA ARG A 124 16.98 -1.48 -6.99
C ARG A 124 17.69 -2.42 -6.02
N ALA A 125 16.96 -2.95 -5.04
CA ALA A 125 17.50 -3.89 -4.05
C ALA A 125 17.47 -5.33 -4.56
N ARG A 126 18.45 -6.13 -4.14
CA ARG A 126 18.56 -7.55 -4.53
C ARG A 126 17.44 -8.41 -3.92
N PRO A 127 17.10 -9.57 -4.53
CA PRO A 127 16.05 -10.47 -4.04
C PRO A 127 16.17 -10.93 -2.59
N GLN A 128 17.40 -11.03 -2.05
CA GLN A 128 17.64 -11.39 -0.66
C GLN A 128 17.11 -10.32 0.31
N VAL A 129 17.21 -9.04 -0.06
CA VAL A 129 16.67 -7.91 0.73
C VAL A 129 15.15 -7.94 0.70
N HIS A 130 14.55 -8.19 -0.48
CA HIS A 130 13.10 -8.38 -0.60
C HIS A 130 12.63 -9.48 0.33
N SER A 131 13.33 -10.62 0.37
CA SER A 131 12.95 -11.75 1.21
C SER A 131 12.87 -11.39 2.70
N LEU A 132 13.81 -10.59 3.22
CA LEU A 132 13.77 -10.08 4.59
C LEU A 132 12.60 -9.12 4.82
N LEU A 133 12.38 -8.16 3.92
CA LEU A 133 11.25 -7.23 4.00
C LEU A 133 9.91 -7.96 4.00
N LEU A 134 9.75 -8.95 3.12
CA LEU A 134 8.53 -9.73 2.98
C LEU A 134 8.27 -10.62 4.21
N ARG A 135 9.33 -11.14 4.84
CA ARG A 135 9.22 -11.85 6.11
C ARG A 135 8.79 -10.90 7.23
N LEU A 136 9.40 -9.72 7.33
CA LEU A 136 8.99 -8.68 8.27
C LEU A 136 7.53 -8.28 8.08
N MET A 137 7.06 -8.15 6.83
CA MET A 137 5.65 -7.87 6.53
C MET A 137 4.70 -8.99 7.01
N ALA A 138 5.11 -10.25 6.86
CA ALA A 138 4.29 -11.39 7.24
C ALA A 138 4.27 -11.64 8.76
N GLU A 139 5.44 -11.60 9.40
CA GLU A 139 5.63 -11.94 10.81
C GLU A 139 5.42 -10.74 11.73
N ARG A 140 5.61 -9.51 11.21
CA ARG A 140 5.72 -8.28 12.01
C ARG A 140 6.71 -8.41 13.17
N SER A 141 7.69 -9.28 13.01
CA SER A 141 8.81 -9.42 13.92
C SER A 141 10.09 -9.72 13.13
N THR A 142 11.22 -9.56 13.78
CA THR A 142 12.51 -10.00 13.25
C THR A 142 13.41 -10.45 14.37
N THR A 143 14.41 -11.28 14.06
CA THR A 143 15.40 -11.74 15.02
C THR A 143 16.73 -11.08 14.69
N ALA A 144 17.30 -10.38 15.68
CA ALA A 144 18.63 -9.78 15.58
C ALA A 144 19.33 -9.90 16.93
N PHE A 145 20.65 -10.10 16.93
CA PHE A 145 21.46 -10.18 18.16
C PHE A 145 20.91 -11.19 19.19
N GLN A 146 20.44 -12.35 18.71
CA GLN A 146 19.82 -13.42 19.53
C GLN A 146 18.57 -12.98 20.30
N ARG A 147 17.94 -11.87 19.89
CA ARG A 147 16.68 -11.36 20.44
C ARG A 147 15.64 -11.21 19.34
N GLU A 148 14.40 -11.54 19.66
CA GLU A 148 13.25 -11.20 18.83
C GLU A 148 12.77 -9.77 19.12
N PHE A 149 12.47 -9.03 18.06
CA PHE A 149 11.87 -7.71 18.10
C PHE A 149 10.51 -7.79 17.41
N ALA A 150 9.43 -7.50 18.14
CA ALA A 150 8.08 -7.48 17.60
C ALA A 150 7.64 -6.05 17.28
N PHE A 151 6.97 -5.86 16.15
CA PHE A 151 6.46 -4.58 15.68
C PHE A 151 4.95 -4.68 15.43
N PRO A 152 4.14 -4.77 16.50
CA PRO A 152 2.71 -5.09 16.41
C PRO A 152 1.90 -4.05 15.60
N HIS A 153 2.43 -2.84 15.49
CA HIS A 153 1.79 -1.75 14.75
C HIS A 153 2.50 -1.40 13.43
N LEU A 154 3.47 -2.19 12.99
CA LEU A 154 4.24 -1.90 11.79
C LEU A 154 3.37 -1.85 10.53
N GLN A 155 3.60 -0.80 9.77
CA GLN A 155 3.03 -0.57 8.46
C GLN A 155 4.16 -0.30 7.48
N VAL A 156 4.42 -1.27 6.60
CA VAL A 156 5.40 -1.16 5.51
C VAL A 156 4.78 -0.44 4.32
N PHE A 157 5.52 0.54 3.80
CA PHE A 157 5.33 1.16 2.50
C PHE A 157 6.58 0.89 1.68
N ALA A 158 6.41 0.56 0.40
CA ALA A 158 7.50 0.49 -0.56
C ALA A 158 7.13 1.34 -1.76
N ASP A 159 8.10 1.85 -2.51
CA ASP A 159 7.84 2.45 -3.82
C ASP A 159 8.77 1.91 -4.91
N ARG A 160 8.33 2.05 -6.16
CA ARG A 160 9.10 1.73 -7.35
C ARG A 160 8.87 2.77 -8.44
N ASN A 161 9.91 3.05 -9.22
CA ASN A 161 9.85 3.91 -10.39
C ASN A 161 9.60 3.08 -11.66
N LYS A 162 8.73 3.55 -12.57
CA LYS A 162 8.40 2.83 -13.83
C LYS A 162 9.48 2.93 -14.90
N VAL A 163 10.25 4.03 -14.91
CA VAL A 163 11.12 4.42 -16.03
C VAL A 163 12.51 3.75 -15.96
N GLU A 164 13.00 3.46 -14.75
CA GLU A 164 14.33 2.89 -14.56
C GLU A 164 14.30 1.38 -14.83
N ARG A 165 14.86 0.98 -15.98
CA ARG A 165 15.04 -0.44 -16.34
C ARG A 165 16.47 -0.92 -16.12
N ASP A 166 17.45 -0.02 -16.21
CA ASP A 166 18.86 -0.34 -16.00
C ASP A 166 19.12 -0.56 -14.50
N GLU A 167 19.79 -1.66 -14.16
CA GLU A 167 20.18 -2.02 -12.78
C GLU A 167 19.04 -2.30 -11.79
N THR A 168 17.87 -2.70 -12.30
CA THR A 168 16.72 -3.07 -11.46
C THR A 168 16.47 -4.58 -11.43
N PHE A 169 15.98 -5.05 -10.28
CA PHE A 169 15.49 -6.40 -10.02
C PHE A 169 13.96 -6.36 -9.97
N GLU A 170 13.32 -7.02 -10.94
CA GLU A 170 11.85 -7.17 -10.91
C GLU A 170 11.40 -7.91 -9.65
N LEU A 171 10.37 -7.38 -8.99
CA LEU A 171 9.77 -8.08 -7.86
C LEU A 171 9.03 -9.32 -8.37
N PRO A 172 9.38 -10.52 -7.88
CA PRO A 172 8.66 -11.73 -8.26
C PRO A 172 7.16 -11.59 -7.97
N ALA A 173 6.34 -12.22 -8.80
CA ALA A 173 4.88 -12.25 -8.66
C ALA A 173 4.42 -12.62 -7.22
N ALA A 174 5.08 -13.62 -6.62
CA ALA A 174 4.83 -14.03 -5.24
C ALA A 174 5.19 -12.98 -4.18
N ALA A 175 6.15 -12.09 -4.46
CA ALA A 175 6.50 -10.96 -3.61
C ALA A 175 5.45 -9.85 -3.72
N ARG A 176 5.04 -9.48 -4.94
CA ARG A 176 3.98 -8.50 -5.19
C ARG A 176 2.68 -8.89 -4.50
N ASP A 177 2.27 -10.15 -4.56
CA ASP A 177 1.05 -10.63 -3.91
C ASP A 177 1.04 -10.42 -2.38
N ARG A 178 2.21 -10.21 -1.74
CA ARG A 178 2.30 -9.93 -0.29
C ARG A 178 1.93 -8.49 0.07
N PHE A 179 2.01 -7.55 -0.89
CA PHE A 179 1.50 -6.21 -0.68
C PHE A 179 -0.02 -6.21 -0.76
N PHE A 180 -0.67 -5.59 0.22
CA PHE A 180 -2.13 -5.47 0.27
C PHE A 180 -2.67 -4.71 -0.94
N MET A 181 -2.04 -3.59 -1.27
CA MET A 181 -2.36 -2.76 -2.45
C MET A 181 -1.11 -2.33 -3.20
N GLU A 182 -1.23 -2.24 -4.52
CA GLU A 182 -0.35 -1.49 -5.42
C GLU A 182 -1.11 -0.21 -5.83
N ILE A 183 -0.63 0.96 -5.41
CA ILE A 183 -1.32 2.24 -5.60
C ILE A 183 -0.55 3.08 -6.63
N PRO A 184 -1.17 3.42 -7.78
CA PRO A 184 -0.56 4.32 -8.73
C PRO A 184 -0.56 5.76 -8.18
N VAL A 185 0.55 6.46 -8.39
CA VAL A 185 0.75 7.87 -8.06
C VAL A 185 1.27 8.55 -9.32
N GLU A 186 0.45 9.41 -9.91
CA GLU A 186 0.72 10.04 -11.21
C GLU A 186 0.72 11.55 -11.06
N ALA A 187 1.47 12.25 -11.90
CA ALA A 187 1.42 13.71 -11.90
C ALA A 187 0.00 14.19 -12.27
N PRO A 188 -0.56 15.20 -11.60
CA PRO A 188 -1.92 15.65 -11.88
C PRO A 188 -2.04 16.10 -13.34
N GLU A 189 -3.14 15.75 -14.00
CA GLU A 189 -3.41 16.19 -15.38
C GLU A 189 -3.93 17.62 -15.44
N ASP A 190 -4.63 18.05 -14.39
CA ASP A 190 -5.24 19.37 -14.30
C ASP A 190 -4.20 20.51 -14.42
N ARG A 191 -4.49 21.46 -15.30
CA ARG A 191 -3.56 22.54 -15.64
C ARG A 191 -3.35 23.52 -14.50
N GLU A 192 -4.37 23.78 -13.69
CA GLU A 192 -4.26 24.71 -12.56
C GLU A 192 -3.46 24.06 -11.42
N LEU A 193 -3.66 22.78 -11.16
CA LEU A 193 -2.83 22.03 -10.21
C LEU A 193 -1.36 21.98 -10.64
N ARG A 194 -1.09 21.72 -11.93
CA ARG A 194 0.28 21.80 -12.48
C ARG A 194 0.89 23.20 -12.32
N ARG A 195 0.10 24.26 -12.55
CA ARG A 195 0.54 25.65 -12.32
C ARG A 195 0.85 25.88 -10.84
N ALA A 196 0.00 25.41 -9.93
CA ALA A 196 0.24 25.53 -8.49
C ALA A 196 1.54 24.82 -8.09
N LEU A 197 1.75 23.57 -8.50
CA LEU A 197 3.01 22.84 -8.23
C LEU A 197 4.25 23.56 -8.78
N ALA A 198 4.15 24.17 -9.96
CA ALA A 198 5.27 24.83 -10.60
C ALA A 198 5.62 26.20 -9.99
N PHE A 199 4.62 26.97 -9.56
CA PHE A 199 4.81 28.39 -9.24
C PHE A 199 4.47 28.78 -7.79
N ASP A 200 3.70 27.98 -7.06
CA ASP A 200 3.45 28.24 -5.65
C ASP A 200 4.60 27.68 -4.81
N THR A 201 5.40 28.60 -4.28
CA THR A 201 6.58 28.31 -3.44
C THR A 201 6.25 27.45 -2.22
N ARG A 202 4.99 27.44 -1.78
CA ARG A 202 4.55 26.57 -0.68
C ARG A 202 4.83 25.10 -0.96
N TYR A 203 4.63 24.64 -2.19
CA TYR A 203 4.85 23.23 -2.56
C TYR A 203 6.31 22.88 -2.84
N HIS A 204 7.21 23.86 -2.81
CA HIS A 204 8.66 23.64 -2.95
C HIS A 204 9.33 23.31 -1.62
N ASP A 205 8.66 23.61 -0.51
CA ASP A 205 9.08 23.25 0.84
C ASP A 205 8.14 22.18 1.44
N ALA A 206 8.40 20.93 1.06
CA ALA A 206 7.69 19.78 1.59
C ALA A 206 7.84 19.64 3.12
N ASP A 207 8.96 20.07 3.70
CA ASP A 207 9.24 19.90 5.13
C ASP A 207 8.33 20.80 5.96
N THR A 208 8.19 22.06 5.57
CA THR A 208 7.27 23.01 6.20
C THR A 208 5.83 22.54 6.09
N LEU A 209 5.39 22.12 4.89
CA LEU A 209 4.05 21.57 4.65
C LEU A 209 3.74 20.35 5.53
N ILE A 210 4.68 19.39 5.62
CA ILE A 210 4.51 18.22 6.48
C ILE A 210 4.51 18.63 7.96
N GLY A 211 5.29 19.65 8.33
CA GLY A 211 5.33 20.21 9.68
C GLY A 211 4.00 20.76 10.17
N GLU A 212 3.19 21.32 9.26
CA GLU A 212 1.84 21.84 9.52
C GLU A 212 0.83 20.74 9.89
N ILE A 213 1.07 19.48 9.48
CA ILE A 213 0.21 18.35 9.83
C ILE A 213 0.30 18.07 11.34
N ARG A 214 -0.87 18.14 12.00
CA ARG A 214 -1.05 17.68 13.38
C ARG A 214 -0.66 16.21 13.49
N PRO A 215 0.31 15.83 14.35
CA PRO A 215 0.69 14.43 14.49
C PRO A 215 -0.43 13.62 15.16
N GLY A 216 -0.59 12.37 14.73
CA GLY A 216 -1.54 11.44 15.33
C GLY A 216 -3.01 11.82 15.13
N ILE A 217 -3.37 12.34 13.94
CA ILE A 217 -4.78 12.42 13.50
C ILE A 217 -5.40 11.02 13.47
N LEU A 218 -4.64 10.04 12.99
CA LEU A 218 -5.02 8.63 13.00
C LEU A 218 -3.95 7.81 13.77
N PRO A 219 -3.99 7.79 15.11
CA PRO A 219 -2.92 7.23 15.93
C PRO A 219 -2.56 5.78 15.58
N TYR A 220 -1.29 5.54 15.26
CA TYR A 220 -0.81 4.22 14.79
C TYR A 220 -1.12 3.06 15.76
N ARG A 221 -1.12 3.32 17.07
CA ARG A 221 -1.40 2.34 18.13
C ARG A 221 -2.84 1.84 18.12
N ASP A 222 -3.78 2.67 17.66
CA ASP A 222 -5.20 2.31 17.61
C ASP A 222 -5.58 1.54 16.34
N LEU A 223 -4.75 1.59 15.29
CA LEU A 223 -5.08 1.06 13.98
C LEU A 223 -5.47 -0.43 13.99
N ASN A 224 -4.88 -1.25 14.87
CA ASN A 224 -5.23 -2.68 14.96
C ASN A 224 -6.70 -2.86 15.40
N ARG A 225 -7.06 -2.22 16.52
CA ARG A 225 -8.43 -2.22 17.05
C ARG A 225 -9.42 -1.59 16.06
N ARG A 226 -9.05 -0.46 15.43
CA ARG A 226 -9.91 0.21 14.45
C ARG A 226 -10.21 -0.68 13.25
N ALA A 227 -9.21 -1.39 12.75
CA ALA A 227 -9.39 -2.34 11.68
C ALA A 227 -10.39 -3.43 12.09
N GLU A 228 -10.21 -4.04 13.25
CA GLU A 228 -11.15 -5.03 13.78
C GLU A 228 -12.58 -4.47 13.91
N THR A 229 -12.74 -3.26 14.45
CA THR A 229 -14.04 -2.57 14.54
C THR A 229 -14.69 -2.39 13.17
N ILE A 230 -13.97 -1.89 12.17
CA ILE A 230 -14.50 -1.69 10.82
C ILE A 230 -14.89 -3.02 10.18
N GLN A 231 -14.04 -4.05 10.30
CA GLN A 231 -14.30 -5.36 9.70
C GLN A 231 -15.50 -6.07 10.34
N ALA A 232 -15.77 -5.83 11.63
CA ALA A 232 -16.94 -6.36 12.33
C ALA A 232 -18.21 -5.54 12.08
N HIS A 233 -18.07 -4.23 11.85
CA HIS A 233 -19.20 -3.32 11.62
C HIS A 233 -19.84 -3.51 10.25
N VAL A 234 -19.03 -3.64 9.19
CA VAL A 234 -19.54 -3.72 7.82
C VAL A 234 -19.89 -5.16 7.43
N ARG A 235 -21.16 -5.40 7.09
CA ARG A 235 -21.69 -6.71 6.70
C ARG A 235 -21.70 -6.94 5.19
N SER A 236 -21.61 -8.20 4.79
CA SER A 236 -21.86 -8.66 3.41
C SER A 236 -23.22 -9.35 3.32
N SER A 237 -23.89 -9.19 2.17
CA SER A 237 -25.01 -10.05 1.79
C SER A 237 -24.49 -11.22 0.96
N ARG A 238 -25.25 -12.32 0.90
CA ARG A 238 -24.93 -13.48 0.06
C ARG A 238 -24.75 -13.09 -1.41
N ALA A 239 -25.54 -12.13 -1.91
CA ALA A 239 -25.44 -11.66 -3.29
C ALA A 239 -24.08 -10.99 -3.58
N VAL A 240 -23.55 -10.21 -2.64
CA VAL A 240 -22.22 -9.59 -2.78
C VAL A 240 -21.12 -10.65 -2.63
N GLU A 241 -21.30 -11.63 -1.75
CA GLU A 241 -20.36 -12.76 -1.61
C GLU A 241 -20.25 -13.57 -2.90
N ASP A 242 -21.40 -13.94 -3.48
CA ASP A 242 -21.48 -14.65 -4.76
C ASP A 242 -20.84 -13.80 -5.88
N TYR A 243 -21.09 -12.49 -5.90
CA TYR A 243 -20.46 -11.56 -6.85
C TYR A 243 -18.93 -11.56 -6.76
N VAL A 244 -18.36 -11.50 -5.54
CA VAL A 244 -16.90 -11.56 -5.34
C VAL A 244 -16.32 -12.89 -5.82
N VAL A 245 -17.00 -14.00 -5.57
CA VAL A 245 -16.59 -15.33 -6.05
C VAL A 245 -16.66 -15.40 -7.57
N SER A 246 -17.69 -14.84 -8.20
CA SER A 246 -17.80 -14.77 -9.66
C SER A 246 -16.67 -13.93 -10.28
N LEU A 247 -16.34 -12.77 -9.70
CA LEU A 247 -15.19 -11.98 -10.13
C LEU A 247 -13.89 -12.77 -10.00
N TRP A 248 -13.72 -13.49 -8.88
CA TRP A 248 -12.53 -14.31 -8.65
C TRP A 248 -12.35 -15.40 -9.71
N ASP A 249 -13.42 -16.12 -10.03
CA ASP A 249 -13.38 -17.18 -11.04
C ASP A 249 -13.18 -16.63 -12.46
N ALA A 250 -13.84 -15.51 -12.78
CA ALA A 250 -13.73 -14.85 -14.08
C ALA A 250 -12.31 -14.33 -14.37
N VAL A 251 -11.61 -13.80 -13.36
CA VAL A 251 -10.20 -13.36 -13.56
C VAL A 251 -9.26 -14.55 -13.74
N ARG A 252 -9.51 -15.67 -13.05
CA ARG A 252 -8.69 -16.88 -13.20
C ARG A 252 -8.93 -17.61 -14.51
N HIS A 253 -10.14 -17.52 -15.05
CA HIS A 253 -10.54 -18.21 -16.28
C HIS A 253 -11.19 -17.26 -17.27
N PRO A 254 -10.49 -16.21 -17.74
CA PRO A 254 -11.10 -15.12 -18.50
C PRO A 254 -11.79 -15.59 -19.78
N ALA A 255 -11.18 -16.51 -20.52
CA ALA A 255 -11.76 -17.08 -21.73
C ALA A 255 -13.08 -17.84 -21.46
N ARG A 256 -13.18 -18.59 -20.35
CA ARG A 256 -14.40 -19.37 -19.99
C ARG A 256 -15.58 -18.47 -19.65
N HIS A 257 -15.30 -17.28 -19.16
CA HIS A 257 -16.31 -16.28 -18.80
C HIS A 257 -16.62 -15.30 -19.93
N GLY A 258 -16.05 -15.51 -21.12
CA GLY A 258 -16.30 -14.67 -22.29
C GLY A 258 -15.63 -13.29 -22.24
N LEU A 259 -14.62 -13.12 -21.38
CA LEU A 259 -13.83 -11.88 -21.36
C LEU A 259 -12.98 -11.79 -22.63
N ALA A 260 -12.91 -10.59 -23.21
CA ALA A 260 -12.13 -10.33 -24.41
C ALA A 260 -11.37 -9.02 -24.27
N VAL A 261 -10.06 -9.05 -24.56
CA VAL A 261 -9.20 -7.87 -24.67
C VAL A 261 -8.63 -7.84 -26.09
N PRO A 262 -8.76 -6.72 -26.85
CA PRO A 262 -8.28 -6.65 -28.22
C PRO A 262 -6.79 -7.00 -28.37
N GLY A 263 -6.47 -7.89 -29.31
CA GLY A 263 -5.09 -8.29 -29.60
C GLY A 263 -4.42 -9.13 -28.51
N VAL A 264 -5.23 -9.82 -27.70
CA VAL A 264 -4.79 -10.71 -26.63
C VAL A 264 -5.51 -12.06 -26.75
N ASP A 265 -4.73 -13.14 -26.78
CA ASP A 265 -5.25 -14.49 -26.64
C ASP A 265 -5.57 -14.74 -25.16
N MET A 266 -6.87 -14.79 -24.86
CA MET A 266 -7.40 -14.89 -23.50
C MET A 266 -7.17 -16.27 -22.87
N GLU A 267 -6.98 -17.33 -23.67
CA GLU A 267 -6.68 -18.67 -23.15
C GLU A 267 -5.27 -18.75 -22.57
N ARG A 268 -4.37 -17.91 -23.06
CA ARG A 268 -2.95 -17.86 -22.70
C ARG A 268 -2.56 -16.58 -21.96
N LEU A 269 -3.55 -15.78 -21.56
CA LEU A 269 -3.30 -14.48 -20.94
C LEU A 269 -2.79 -14.63 -19.51
N VAL A 270 -3.47 -15.42 -18.71
CA VAL A 270 -3.25 -15.50 -17.25
C VAL A 270 -2.53 -16.80 -16.93
N ASP A 271 -1.24 -16.71 -16.60
CA ASP A 271 -0.42 -17.85 -16.15
C ASP A 271 -0.74 -18.24 -14.71
N GLY A 272 -1.32 -17.31 -13.96
CA GLY A 272 -1.76 -17.53 -12.59
C GLY A 272 -2.09 -16.22 -11.89
N GLY A 273 -2.13 -16.28 -10.57
CA GLY A 273 -2.51 -15.14 -9.75
C GLY A 273 -3.94 -15.23 -9.24
N VAL A 274 -4.41 -14.14 -8.63
CA VAL A 274 -5.70 -14.10 -7.92
C VAL A 274 -5.73 -15.12 -6.77
N SER A 275 -4.85 -14.93 -5.80
CA SER A 275 -4.72 -15.80 -4.63
C SER A 275 -5.93 -15.69 -3.69
N PRO A 276 -6.24 -16.71 -2.86
CA PRO A 276 -7.22 -16.58 -1.77
C PRO A 276 -6.91 -15.40 -0.85
N ARG A 277 -5.61 -15.08 -0.68
CA ARG A 277 -5.15 -13.88 0.02
C ARG A 277 -5.61 -12.60 -0.68
N GLY A 278 -5.50 -12.52 -2.01
CA GLY A 278 -5.99 -11.38 -2.79
C GLY A 278 -7.48 -11.14 -2.60
N VAL A 279 -8.29 -12.20 -2.66
CA VAL A 279 -9.75 -12.09 -2.44
C VAL A 279 -10.09 -11.66 -1.01
N SER A 280 -9.39 -12.21 -0.01
CA SER A 280 -9.54 -11.76 1.38
C SER A 280 -9.15 -10.29 1.54
N ALA A 281 -8.05 -9.85 0.91
CA ALA A 281 -7.64 -8.45 0.91
C ALA A 281 -8.66 -7.54 0.23
N LEU A 282 -9.27 -7.99 -0.87
CA LEU A 282 -10.29 -7.27 -1.62
C LEU A 282 -11.51 -6.99 -0.76
N VAL A 283 -12.05 -8.02 -0.08
CA VAL A 283 -13.20 -7.85 0.81
C VAL A 283 -12.85 -6.95 2.00
N ARG A 284 -11.67 -7.10 2.58
CA ARG A 284 -11.21 -6.24 3.68
C ARG A 284 -11.11 -4.77 3.28
N ALA A 285 -10.56 -4.50 2.09
CA ALA A 285 -10.46 -3.16 1.52
C ALA A 285 -11.85 -2.57 1.24
N ALA A 286 -12.73 -3.35 0.63
CA ALA A 286 -14.08 -2.92 0.30
C ALA A 286 -14.90 -2.59 1.56
N ARG A 287 -14.74 -3.35 2.65
CA ARG A 287 -15.40 -3.03 3.93
C ARG A 287 -14.95 -1.69 4.48
N VAL A 288 -13.66 -1.39 4.37
CA VAL A 288 -13.14 -0.06 4.74
C VAL A 288 -13.69 1.02 3.80
N ASN A 289 -13.81 0.75 2.50
CA ASN A 289 -14.42 1.70 1.56
C ASN A 289 -15.87 2.01 1.93
N ALA A 290 -16.70 0.98 2.14
CA ALA A 290 -18.10 1.14 2.56
C ALA A 290 -18.23 1.95 3.86
N PHE A 291 -17.36 1.64 4.83
CA PHE A 291 -17.29 2.35 6.10
C PHE A 291 -16.97 3.84 5.93
N LEU A 292 -16.01 4.17 5.07
CA LEU A 292 -15.65 5.56 4.77
C LEU A 292 -16.76 6.30 4.01
N GLU A 293 -17.56 5.57 3.21
CA GLU A 293 -18.81 6.08 2.61
C GLU A 293 -19.98 6.17 3.61
N GLY A 294 -19.75 5.86 4.89
CA GLY A 294 -20.75 5.93 5.95
C GLY A 294 -21.78 4.80 5.93
N ARG A 295 -21.48 3.69 5.23
CA ARG A 295 -22.34 2.51 5.13
C ARG A 295 -21.87 1.40 6.06
N ASP A 296 -22.82 0.59 6.53
CA ASP A 296 -22.62 -0.61 7.36
C ASP A 296 -22.82 -1.91 6.57
N ALA A 297 -23.05 -1.82 5.27
CA ALA A 297 -23.19 -2.94 4.35
C ALA A 297 -22.38 -2.70 3.07
N LEU A 298 -21.76 -3.77 2.58
CA LEU A 298 -21.09 -3.78 1.29
C LEU A 298 -22.08 -3.67 0.14
N VAL A 299 -21.70 -2.91 -0.87
CA VAL A 299 -22.33 -2.89 -2.19
C VAL A 299 -21.29 -3.25 -3.27
N PRO A 300 -21.71 -3.69 -4.47
CA PRO A 300 -20.79 -4.04 -5.55
C PRO A 300 -19.79 -2.94 -5.91
N GLU A 301 -20.20 -1.68 -5.79
CA GLU A 301 -19.37 -0.50 -6.07
C GLU A 301 -18.15 -0.44 -5.14
N ASP A 302 -18.25 -0.90 -3.88
CA ASP A 302 -17.11 -0.94 -2.97
C ASP A 302 -16.04 -1.91 -3.45
N ILE A 303 -16.48 -3.06 -3.97
CA ILE A 303 -15.58 -4.08 -4.51
C ILE A 303 -14.90 -3.52 -5.75
N ARG A 304 -15.67 -2.93 -6.67
CA ARG A 304 -15.17 -2.34 -7.91
C ARG A 304 -14.17 -1.21 -7.66
N ALA A 305 -14.45 -0.34 -6.69
CA ALA A 305 -13.62 0.83 -6.39
C ALA A 305 -12.20 0.47 -5.93
N VAL A 306 -12.04 -0.60 -5.15
CA VAL A 306 -10.72 -1.02 -4.64
C VAL A 306 -10.07 -2.11 -5.48
N PHE A 307 -10.81 -2.74 -6.40
CA PHE A 307 -10.34 -3.88 -7.19
C PHE A 307 -9.05 -3.60 -7.95
N PRO A 308 -8.85 -2.47 -8.67
CA PRO A 308 -7.63 -2.28 -9.45
C PRO A 308 -6.38 -2.27 -8.57
N CYS A 309 -6.43 -1.56 -7.45
CA CYS A 309 -5.30 -1.44 -6.51
C CYS A 309 -5.05 -2.73 -5.71
N VAL A 310 -6.05 -3.58 -5.50
CA VAL A 310 -5.90 -4.83 -4.75
C VAL A 310 -5.60 -6.01 -5.68
N MET A 311 -6.27 -6.13 -6.82
CA MET A 311 -6.19 -7.32 -7.66
C MET A 311 -5.28 -7.13 -8.87
N GLY A 312 -5.06 -5.92 -9.36
CA GLY A 312 -4.30 -5.67 -10.59
C GLY A 312 -2.88 -6.25 -10.54
N HIS A 313 -2.17 -6.04 -9.43
CA HIS A 313 -0.83 -6.59 -9.23
C HIS A 313 -0.78 -8.08 -8.93
N ARG A 314 -1.95 -8.70 -8.74
CA ARG A 314 -2.14 -10.13 -8.48
C ARG A 314 -2.60 -10.88 -9.72
N ILE A 315 -2.84 -10.21 -10.84
CA ILE A 315 -3.08 -10.85 -12.14
C ILE A 315 -1.71 -11.08 -12.77
N PHE A 316 -1.27 -12.33 -12.85
CA PHE A 316 0.03 -12.67 -13.43
C PHE A 316 -0.17 -13.04 -14.89
N LEU A 317 0.36 -12.19 -15.76
CA LEU A 317 0.25 -12.38 -17.20
C LEU A 317 1.34 -13.33 -17.67
N ALA A 318 1.07 -14.02 -18.79
CA ALA A 318 2.12 -14.75 -19.47
C ALA A 318 3.26 -13.80 -19.90
N PRO A 319 4.53 -14.25 -19.93
CA PRO A 319 5.69 -13.39 -20.19
C PRO A 319 5.58 -12.52 -21.45
N MET A 320 4.92 -13.02 -22.50
CA MET A 320 4.68 -12.28 -23.74
C MET A 320 3.75 -11.05 -23.59
N TYR A 321 2.92 -11.03 -22.55
CA TYR A 321 1.98 -9.95 -22.25
C TYR A 321 2.46 -9.01 -21.14
N GLU A 322 3.43 -9.42 -20.32
CA GLU A 322 3.89 -8.63 -19.17
C GLU A 322 4.44 -7.25 -19.57
N ILE A 323 5.08 -7.14 -20.75
CA ILE A 323 5.55 -5.86 -21.32
C ILE A 323 4.39 -4.86 -21.54
N ARG A 324 3.17 -5.37 -21.79
CA ARG A 324 1.96 -4.56 -22.01
C ARG A 324 1.02 -4.58 -20.80
N ARG A 325 1.51 -4.97 -19.61
CA ARG A 325 0.72 -5.05 -18.37
C ARG A 325 -0.13 -3.80 -18.14
N ASP A 326 0.49 -2.63 -18.26
CA ASP A 326 -0.13 -1.33 -17.97
C ASP A 326 -1.32 -1.02 -18.89
N THR A 327 -1.43 -1.69 -20.04
CA THR A 327 -2.58 -1.58 -20.94
C THR A 327 -3.56 -2.74 -20.77
N ILE A 328 -3.03 -3.97 -20.63
CA ILE A 328 -3.85 -5.18 -20.63
C ILE A 328 -4.60 -5.37 -19.32
N VAL A 329 -3.97 -5.11 -18.16
CA VAL A 329 -4.62 -5.32 -16.85
C VAL A 329 -5.81 -4.39 -16.66
N PRO A 330 -5.72 -3.06 -16.92
CA PRO A 330 -6.89 -2.19 -16.86
C PRO A 330 -8.01 -2.63 -17.81
N ALA A 331 -7.68 -2.95 -19.08
CA ALA A 331 -8.67 -3.41 -20.05
C ALA A 331 -9.35 -4.72 -19.64
N LEU A 332 -8.61 -5.65 -19.02
CA LEU A 332 -9.17 -6.89 -18.48
C LEU A 332 -10.13 -6.61 -17.31
N ILE A 333 -9.78 -5.68 -16.41
CA ILE A 333 -10.64 -5.29 -15.29
C ILE A 333 -11.92 -4.61 -15.79
N ASP A 334 -11.83 -3.76 -16.80
CA ASP A 334 -13.00 -3.12 -17.41
C ASP A 334 -13.91 -4.16 -18.08
N ALA A 335 -13.34 -5.10 -18.84
CA ALA A 335 -14.07 -6.21 -19.44
C ALA A 335 -14.74 -7.09 -18.36
N LEU A 336 -14.03 -7.36 -17.26
CA LEU A 336 -14.54 -8.12 -16.12
C LEU A 336 -15.79 -7.46 -15.52
N PHE A 337 -15.76 -6.14 -15.29
CA PHE A 337 -16.90 -5.43 -14.72
C PHE A 337 -18.08 -5.27 -15.67
N GLY A 338 -17.83 -5.26 -16.99
CA GLY A 338 -18.86 -5.29 -18.01
C GLY A 338 -19.54 -6.65 -18.13
N GLN A 339 -18.79 -7.74 -17.96
CA GLN A 339 -19.29 -9.10 -18.17
C GLN A 339 -19.90 -9.74 -16.91
N VAL A 340 -19.31 -9.51 -15.74
CA VAL A 340 -19.81 -10.07 -14.48
C VAL A 340 -20.86 -9.11 -13.90
N ALA A 341 -22.13 -9.51 -14.03
CA ALA A 341 -23.26 -8.73 -13.54
C ALA A 341 -23.15 -8.47 -12.03
N ALA A 342 -23.27 -7.19 -11.65
CA ALA A 342 -23.43 -6.80 -10.25
C ALA A 342 -24.84 -7.19 -9.77
N PRO A 343 -25.00 -7.66 -8.53
CA PRO A 343 -26.31 -7.87 -7.94
C PRO A 343 -27.06 -6.52 -7.85
N ALA A 344 -28.38 -6.58 -8.04
CA ALA A 344 -29.27 -5.43 -8.01
C ALA A 344 -29.46 -4.82 -6.62
#